data_AF-W0DME1-F1
#
_entry.id   AF-W0DME1-F1
#
_cell.length_a   1.000
_cell.length_b   1.000
_cell.length_c   1.000
_cell.angle_alpha   90.00
_cell.angle_beta   90.00
_cell.angle_gamma   90.00
#
_symmetry.space_group_name_H-M   'P 1'
#
loop_
_entity.id
_entity.type
_entity.pdbx_description
1 polymer ?
#
loop_
_entity_poly.entity_id
_entity_poly.type
_entity_poly.pdbx_seq_one_letter_code
_entity_poly.pdbx_strand_id
1 'polypeptide(L)'
;MPRYLVTVSLGPVQGLIGAARRTRDLWCGSWLLSEAARAAARALHRAHPGCLIFPAPVDPERDLEPLDAPGDEANIANVLRAEVTFAGAAPGEAADEARLRALCAEARDAAVQRLVELGVTARAKVRNAGPLRDDVWQAQIRDVLEVFAAWVPGDTGAAKDYAQMNQRLGAVFAARKATRDFGPSRLEEKGAGLPKCSLDGGFETVLPEPPVPALVRRLALSRGEQLDALGVIKRLAGDPEQFTAYARIAADPWLRQLTGDQLQRLRAAYEPLVAAGLATRVRGNAGCYGDFPFDAQLLYGFRLRNALAQEAQEPAEREALLLLRRELAAIGREVGRAGRRCGEPVPYAAILQADGDRMGKLLARAQSPDQSRKVSRALHGFASEVRGLVREHHGHAIYSGGDDVLALVPLESAVACAQALADRFSAALGPVAEALGLPAGERPTLSVGLGVGHLMEPLGSLRARALRAEQLAKGDALGAEDQRNALGIVLGIRSGGEIEWRARWNDSAALRELQDFTADYRAARLPSRVAYDLRAIDRRLCWLPLAASDASPEDRAMARGMRAAEVQRMLDRARRAGGAEKISPELQDRIALRAGVVPLAQLADTLIVARWLAARTRADVETR
;
A
#
# COMPACT_ATOMS: atom_id res chain seq x y z
N MET A 1 -19.77 -7.29 -39.70
CA MET A 1 -19.59 -8.47 -38.82
C MET A 1 -19.96 -8.04 -37.43
N PRO A 2 -20.75 -8.81 -36.67
CA PRO A 2 -21.07 -8.43 -35.29
C PRO A 2 -19.79 -8.42 -34.47
N ARG A 3 -19.51 -7.31 -33.79
CA ARG A 3 -18.41 -7.19 -32.84
C ARG A 3 -18.97 -7.16 -31.42
N TYR A 4 -18.19 -7.71 -30.50
CA TYR A 4 -18.55 -7.79 -29.11
C TYR A 4 -17.50 -7.13 -28.26
N LEU A 5 -17.92 -6.30 -27.31
CA LEU A 5 -17.06 -5.90 -26.20
C LEU A 5 -17.33 -6.83 -25.03
N VAL A 6 -16.27 -7.43 -24.50
CA VAL A 6 -16.29 -8.40 -23.41
C VAL A 6 -15.54 -7.82 -22.22
N THR A 7 -16.09 -7.99 -21.02
CA THR A 7 -15.38 -7.75 -19.75
C THR A 7 -15.35 -9.05 -18.95
N VAL A 8 -14.17 -9.45 -18.49
CA VAL A 8 -13.96 -10.55 -17.54
C VAL A 8 -13.33 -9.96 -16.28
N SER A 9 -13.83 -10.31 -15.09
CA SER A 9 -13.26 -9.82 -13.83
C SER A 9 -13.03 -10.97 -12.86
N LEU A 10 -11.85 -10.96 -12.27
CA LEU A 10 -11.39 -11.92 -11.29
C LEU A 10 -11.44 -11.29 -9.89
N GLY A 11 -11.87 -12.08 -8.91
CA GLY A 11 -11.95 -11.69 -7.51
C GLY A 11 -12.04 -12.92 -6.59
N PRO A 12 -12.35 -12.73 -5.30
CA PRO A 12 -12.53 -11.46 -4.62
C PRO A 12 -11.20 -10.75 -4.31
N VAL A 13 -11.09 -9.46 -4.66
CA VAL A 13 -9.85 -8.68 -4.41
C VAL A 13 -9.53 -8.59 -2.92
N GLN A 14 -10.53 -8.37 -2.07
CA GLN A 14 -10.33 -8.29 -0.62
C GLN A 14 -9.92 -9.62 0.01
N GLY A 15 -10.47 -10.76 -0.46
CA GLY A 15 -10.05 -12.09 0.02
C GLY A 15 -8.63 -12.46 -0.44
N LEU A 16 -8.29 -12.18 -1.71
CA LEU A 16 -6.95 -12.47 -2.22
C LEU A 16 -5.89 -11.51 -1.69
N ILE A 17 -6.12 -10.21 -1.68
CA ILE A 17 -5.10 -9.23 -1.25
C ILE A 17 -5.24 -8.94 0.24
N GLY A 18 -6.45 -8.58 0.68
CA GLY A 18 -6.70 -8.04 2.01
C GLY A 18 -6.57 -9.03 3.17
N ALA A 19 -6.81 -10.33 2.94
CA ALA A 19 -6.62 -11.39 3.92
C ALA A 19 -5.12 -11.63 4.18
N ALA A 20 -4.52 -10.81 5.04
CA ALA A 20 -3.09 -10.76 5.28
C ALA A 20 -2.79 -10.35 6.73
N ARG A 21 -1.96 -11.15 7.42
CA ARG A 21 -1.37 -10.76 8.71
C ARG A 21 0.03 -10.20 8.53
N ARG A 22 0.72 -10.67 7.50
CA ARG A 22 2.07 -10.25 7.15
C ARG A 22 2.07 -9.55 5.81
N THR A 23 3.05 -8.69 5.64
CA THR A 23 3.27 -7.97 4.40
C THR A 23 3.58 -8.90 3.22
N ARG A 24 4.20 -10.06 3.48
CA ARG A 24 4.33 -11.17 2.51
C ARG A 24 2.97 -11.71 2.04
N ASP A 25 2.00 -11.87 2.96
CA ASP A 25 0.68 -12.42 2.61
C ASP A 25 -0.05 -11.47 1.65
N LEU A 26 0.04 -10.17 1.94
CA LEU A 26 -0.53 -9.08 1.14
C LEU A 26 0.08 -9.03 -0.26
N TRP A 27 1.42 -9.08 -0.33
CA TRP A 27 2.17 -9.10 -1.58
C TRP A 27 1.83 -10.34 -2.42
N CYS A 28 1.88 -11.53 -1.81
CA CYS A 28 1.62 -12.78 -2.53
C CYS A 28 0.18 -12.81 -3.02
N GLY A 29 -0.77 -12.32 -2.22
CA GLY A 29 -2.16 -12.17 -2.64
C GLY A 29 -2.33 -11.34 -3.92
N SER A 30 -1.63 -10.21 -4.01
CA SER A 30 -1.62 -9.35 -5.19
C SER A 30 -0.99 -10.03 -6.41
N TRP A 31 0.15 -10.71 -6.21
CA TRP A 31 0.81 -11.46 -7.28
C TRP A 31 -0.04 -12.63 -7.79
N LEU A 32 -0.67 -13.40 -6.89
CA LEU A 32 -1.58 -14.50 -7.25
C LEU A 32 -2.75 -14.01 -8.12
N LEU A 33 -3.37 -12.89 -7.76
CA LEU A 33 -4.45 -12.29 -8.55
C LEU A 33 -3.97 -11.82 -9.93
N SER A 34 -2.78 -11.20 -9.97
CA SER A 34 -2.14 -10.77 -11.22
C SER A 34 -1.83 -11.95 -12.14
N GLU A 35 -1.29 -13.06 -11.62
CA GLU A 35 -0.97 -14.26 -12.42
C GLU A 35 -2.23 -14.98 -12.91
N ALA A 36 -3.29 -15.03 -12.10
CA ALA A 36 -4.59 -15.53 -12.55
C ALA A 36 -5.16 -14.66 -13.68
N ALA A 37 -5.08 -13.33 -13.56
CA ALA A 37 -5.53 -12.40 -14.59
C ALA A 37 -4.66 -12.50 -15.86
N ARG A 38 -3.34 -12.71 -15.71
CA ARG A 38 -2.41 -12.99 -16.83
C ARG A 38 -2.83 -14.22 -17.61
N ALA A 39 -3.11 -15.33 -16.92
CA ALA A 39 -3.53 -16.57 -17.55
C ALA A 39 -4.86 -16.42 -18.32
N ALA A 40 -5.84 -15.72 -17.73
CA ALA A 40 -7.09 -15.39 -18.42
C ALA A 40 -6.88 -14.50 -19.64
N ALA A 41 -6.05 -13.45 -19.53
CA ALA A 41 -5.75 -12.56 -20.65
C ALA A 41 -5.03 -13.31 -21.79
N ARG A 42 -4.11 -14.22 -21.45
CA ARG A 42 -3.42 -15.08 -22.42
C ARG A 42 -4.38 -16.00 -23.16
N ALA A 43 -5.34 -16.59 -22.45
CA ALA A 43 -6.38 -17.43 -23.07
C ALA A 43 -7.22 -16.62 -24.07
N LEU A 44 -7.66 -15.42 -23.69
CA LEU A 44 -8.41 -14.52 -24.58
C LEU A 44 -7.59 -14.17 -25.85
N HIS A 45 -6.32 -13.78 -25.68
CA HIS A 45 -5.44 -13.44 -26.81
C HIS A 45 -5.16 -14.64 -27.73
N ARG A 46 -4.96 -15.84 -27.18
CA ARG A 46 -4.77 -17.05 -28.01
C ARG A 46 -5.99 -17.41 -28.84
N ALA A 47 -7.19 -17.27 -28.26
CA ALA A 47 -8.43 -17.52 -28.98
C ALA A 47 -8.70 -16.41 -30.02
N HIS A 48 -8.39 -15.15 -29.69
CA HIS A 48 -8.58 -13.99 -30.54
C HIS A 48 -7.36 -13.04 -30.48
N PRO A 49 -6.36 -13.21 -31.36
CA PRO A 49 -5.14 -12.40 -31.33
C PRO A 49 -5.43 -10.90 -31.45
N GLY A 50 -4.85 -10.10 -30.55
CA GLY A 50 -5.02 -8.64 -30.53
C GLY A 50 -6.37 -8.17 -29.97
N CYS A 51 -7.19 -9.05 -29.39
CA CYS A 51 -8.49 -8.68 -28.84
C CYS A 51 -8.41 -7.75 -27.63
N LEU A 52 -7.30 -7.78 -26.87
CA LEU A 52 -7.20 -7.11 -25.59
C LEU A 52 -7.23 -5.57 -25.72
N ILE A 53 -8.07 -4.94 -24.90
CA ILE A 53 -8.17 -3.49 -24.70
C ILE A 53 -7.56 -3.09 -23.36
N PHE A 54 -7.80 -3.88 -22.32
CA PHE A 54 -7.26 -3.67 -20.98
C PHE A 54 -6.98 -5.03 -20.30
N PRO A 55 -5.74 -5.31 -19.85
CA PRO A 55 -4.52 -4.58 -20.20
C PRO A 55 -4.27 -4.60 -21.72
N ALA A 56 -3.49 -3.65 -22.24
CA ALA A 56 -3.06 -3.61 -23.63
C ALA A 56 -1.55 -3.93 -23.73
N PRO A 57 -1.16 -5.22 -23.71
CA PRO A 57 0.25 -5.62 -23.82
C PRO A 57 0.84 -5.17 -25.16
N VAL A 58 2.15 -4.89 -25.16
CA VAL A 58 2.88 -4.47 -26.36
C VAL A 58 3.30 -5.70 -27.15
N ASP A 59 3.78 -6.72 -26.45
CA ASP A 59 4.11 -8.04 -26.99
C ASP A 59 3.32 -9.10 -26.19
N PRO A 60 2.08 -9.43 -26.60
CA PRO A 60 1.24 -10.35 -25.83
C PRO A 60 1.83 -11.74 -25.66
N GLU A 61 2.69 -12.19 -26.58
CA GLU A 61 3.30 -13.52 -26.49
C GLU A 61 4.34 -13.59 -25.38
N ARG A 62 5.06 -12.48 -25.12
CA ARG A 62 6.03 -12.35 -24.03
C ARG A 62 5.39 -11.82 -22.75
N ASP A 63 4.67 -10.71 -22.85
CA ASP A 63 4.12 -9.95 -21.72
C ASP A 63 3.03 -10.75 -20.95
N LEU A 64 2.41 -11.76 -21.58
CA LEU A 64 1.42 -12.63 -20.93
C LEU A 64 1.97 -14.02 -20.56
N GLU A 65 3.28 -14.24 -20.64
CA GLU A 65 3.88 -15.49 -20.16
C GLU A 65 3.74 -15.63 -18.64
N PRO A 66 3.36 -16.82 -18.14
CA PRO A 66 3.31 -17.09 -16.71
C PRO A 66 4.66 -16.82 -16.06
N LEU A 67 4.64 -16.12 -14.93
CA LEU A 67 5.84 -15.80 -14.17
C LEU A 67 5.89 -16.71 -12.93
N ASP A 68 7.01 -17.40 -12.73
CA ASP A 68 7.22 -18.23 -11.54
C ASP A 68 7.80 -17.45 -10.35
N ALA A 69 8.40 -16.30 -10.65
CA ALA A 69 8.82 -15.30 -9.68
C ALA A 69 8.41 -13.92 -10.19
N PRO A 70 8.10 -12.98 -9.30
CA PRO A 70 7.73 -11.63 -9.69
C PRO A 70 8.93 -10.86 -10.27
N GLY A 71 8.68 -10.13 -11.35
CA GLY A 71 9.60 -9.13 -11.89
C GLY A 71 9.31 -7.73 -11.34
N ASP A 72 10.00 -6.75 -11.92
CA ASP A 72 9.77 -5.31 -11.69
C ASP A 72 8.61 -4.74 -12.53
N GLU A 73 7.97 -5.56 -13.37
CA GLU A 73 6.84 -5.14 -14.20
C GLU A 73 5.54 -4.93 -13.40
N ALA A 74 4.62 -4.17 -13.99
CA ALA A 74 3.30 -3.91 -13.43
C ALA A 74 2.50 -5.21 -13.22
N ASN A 75 1.64 -5.20 -12.20
CA ASN A 75 0.65 -6.25 -12.05
C ASN A 75 -0.41 -6.12 -13.14
N ILE A 76 -0.86 -7.26 -13.66
CA ILE A 76 -2.02 -7.30 -14.54
C ILE A 76 -3.26 -7.10 -13.69
N ALA A 77 -4.06 -6.12 -14.09
CA ALA A 77 -5.30 -5.77 -13.40
C ALA A 77 -6.30 -6.94 -13.45
N ASN A 78 -7.11 -7.06 -12.41
CA ASN A 78 -8.09 -8.13 -12.27
C ASN A 78 -9.36 -7.95 -13.12
N VAL A 79 -9.45 -6.87 -13.88
CA VAL A 79 -10.51 -6.63 -14.87
C VAL A 79 -9.86 -6.66 -16.23
N LEU A 80 -10.35 -7.52 -17.11
CA LEU A 80 -9.92 -7.69 -18.48
C LEU A 80 -11.00 -7.16 -19.41
N ARG A 81 -10.63 -6.43 -20.46
CA ARG A 81 -11.52 -6.00 -21.54
C ARG A 81 -10.97 -6.45 -22.88
N ALA A 82 -11.86 -6.95 -23.73
CA ALA A 82 -11.50 -7.41 -25.06
C ALA A 82 -12.59 -7.06 -26.10
N GLU A 83 -12.15 -6.87 -27.33
CA GLU A 83 -12.97 -6.78 -28.54
C GLU A 83 -12.88 -8.11 -29.30
N VAL A 84 -14.03 -8.75 -29.52
CA VAL A 84 -14.11 -10.08 -30.15
C VAL A 84 -14.99 -10.02 -31.40
N THR A 85 -14.57 -10.73 -32.45
CA THR A 85 -15.33 -10.89 -33.69
C THR A 85 -15.34 -12.36 -34.09
N PHE A 86 -16.49 -12.87 -34.53
CA PHE A 86 -16.60 -14.22 -35.08
C PHE A 86 -16.81 -14.16 -36.60
N ALA A 87 -15.97 -14.88 -37.35
CA ALA A 87 -16.15 -15.05 -38.79
C ALA A 87 -16.91 -16.36 -39.08
N GLY A 88 -17.87 -16.32 -40.01
CA GLY A 88 -18.23 -17.49 -40.82
C GLY A 88 -19.18 -18.57 -40.27
N ALA A 89 -20.22 -18.25 -39.49
CA ALA A 89 -21.32 -19.23 -39.26
C ALA A 89 -22.67 -18.52 -39.27
N ALA A 90 -23.74 -19.24 -39.66
CA ALA A 90 -25.09 -18.72 -39.87
C ALA A 90 -25.45 -17.63 -38.83
N PRO A 91 -25.78 -16.40 -39.28
CA PRO A 91 -26.01 -15.29 -38.36
C PRO A 91 -27.17 -15.64 -37.42
N GLY A 92 -26.87 -15.76 -36.13
CA GLY A 92 -27.83 -16.06 -35.09
C GLY A 92 -27.24 -15.72 -33.73
N GLU A 93 -27.90 -14.81 -33.01
CA GLU A 93 -27.45 -14.29 -31.70
C GLU A 93 -27.10 -15.42 -30.71
N ALA A 94 -27.85 -16.53 -30.73
CA ALA A 94 -27.64 -17.67 -29.85
C ALA A 94 -26.29 -18.41 -30.10
N ALA A 95 -25.83 -18.50 -31.35
CA ALA A 95 -24.58 -19.19 -31.68
C ALA A 95 -23.34 -18.36 -31.30
N ASP A 96 -23.43 -17.03 -31.44
CA ASP A 96 -22.39 -16.11 -30.96
C ASP A 96 -22.36 -16.06 -29.42
N GLU A 97 -23.54 -16.10 -28.77
CA GLU A 97 -23.64 -16.17 -27.32
C GLU A 97 -22.99 -17.45 -26.75
N ALA A 98 -23.24 -18.61 -27.36
CA ALA A 98 -22.62 -19.87 -26.96
C ALA A 98 -21.08 -19.82 -27.07
N ARG A 99 -20.57 -19.21 -28.15
CA ARG A 99 -19.12 -18.99 -28.34
C ARG A 99 -18.52 -18.03 -27.33
N LEU A 100 -19.20 -16.93 -27.00
CA LEU A 100 -18.77 -15.99 -25.97
C LEU A 100 -18.76 -16.62 -24.57
N ARG A 101 -19.78 -17.43 -24.25
CA ARG A 101 -19.83 -18.20 -23.01
C ARG A 101 -18.65 -19.17 -22.92
N ALA A 102 -18.36 -19.90 -24.00
CA ALA A 102 -17.21 -20.81 -24.06
C ALA A 102 -15.88 -20.07 -23.88
N LEU A 103 -15.69 -18.94 -24.57
CA LEU A 103 -14.48 -18.11 -24.44
C LEU A 103 -14.28 -17.58 -23.01
N CYS A 104 -15.35 -17.10 -22.37
CA CYS A 104 -15.28 -16.62 -20.99
C CYS A 104 -15.02 -17.76 -20.00
N ALA A 105 -15.57 -18.95 -20.26
CA ALA A 105 -15.30 -20.15 -19.47
C ALA A 105 -13.84 -20.60 -19.61
N GLU A 106 -13.28 -20.59 -20.81
CA GLU A 106 -11.86 -20.89 -21.05
C GLU A 106 -10.94 -19.92 -20.30
N ALA A 107 -11.23 -18.61 -20.35
CA ALA A 107 -10.49 -17.61 -19.59
C ALA A 107 -10.59 -17.83 -18.07
N ARG A 108 -11.78 -18.21 -17.56
CA ARG A 108 -11.99 -18.58 -16.16
C ARG A 108 -11.15 -19.81 -15.79
N ASP A 109 -11.22 -20.87 -16.58
CA ASP A 109 -10.53 -22.13 -16.31
C ASP A 109 -9.02 -21.94 -16.34
N ALA A 110 -8.49 -21.14 -17.27
CA ALA A 110 -7.08 -20.77 -17.29
C ALA A 110 -6.64 -20.04 -16.01
N ALA A 111 -7.43 -19.09 -15.52
CA ALA A 111 -7.15 -18.39 -14.27
C ALA A 111 -7.14 -19.31 -13.05
N VAL A 112 -8.16 -20.17 -12.93
CA VAL A 112 -8.26 -21.15 -11.83
C VAL A 112 -7.10 -22.14 -11.90
N GLN A 113 -6.78 -22.64 -13.09
CA GLN A 113 -5.71 -23.59 -13.30
C GLN A 113 -4.35 -23.00 -12.90
N ARG A 114 -4.08 -21.73 -13.22
CA ARG A 114 -2.85 -21.06 -12.78
C ARG A 114 -2.72 -21.02 -11.25
N LEU A 115 -3.80 -20.72 -10.53
CA LEU A 115 -3.77 -20.78 -9.06
C LEU A 115 -3.55 -22.20 -8.53
N VAL A 116 -4.15 -23.21 -9.15
CA VAL A 116 -3.93 -24.61 -8.79
C VAL A 116 -2.46 -24.98 -8.95
N GLU A 117 -1.81 -24.61 -10.05
CA GLU A 117 -0.38 -24.85 -10.29
C GLU A 117 0.52 -24.21 -9.23
N LEU A 118 0.26 -22.93 -8.91
CA LEU A 118 0.96 -22.22 -7.84
C LEU A 118 0.70 -22.89 -6.48
N GLY A 119 -0.51 -23.40 -6.27
CA GLY A 119 -0.88 -24.18 -5.09
C GLY A 119 -0.14 -25.49 -4.96
N VAL A 120 -0.01 -26.25 -6.04
CA VAL A 120 0.79 -27.50 -6.07
C VAL A 120 2.25 -27.19 -5.74
N THR A 121 2.82 -26.14 -6.32
CA THR A 121 4.19 -25.70 -6.06
C THR A 121 4.38 -25.30 -4.60
N ALA A 122 3.47 -24.50 -4.05
CA ALA A 122 3.50 -24.10 -2.64
C ALA A 122 3.39 -25.31 -1.69
N ARG A 123 2.46 -26.23 -1.97
CA ARG A 123 2.22 -27.43 -1.16
C ARG A 123 3.42 -28.38 -1.19
N ALA A 124 4.13 -28.49 -2.32
CA ALA A 124 5.36 -29.27 -2.41
C ALA A 124 6.45 -28.78 -1.42
N LYS A 125 6.49 -27.47 -1.09
CA LYS A 125 7.47 -26.89 -0.16
C LYS A 125 7.25 -27.30 1.31
N VAL A 126 6.09 -27.87 1.65
CA VAL A 126 5.76 -28.37 3.01
C VAL A 126 5.60 -29.89 3.07
N ARG A 127 5.70 -30.61 1.95
CA ARG A 127 5.54 -32.07 1.89
C ARG A 127 6.41 -32.82 2.91
N ASN A 128 7.65 -32.38 3.11
CA ASN A 128 8.58 -33.00 4.06
C ASN A 128 8.44 -32.46 5.50
N ALA A 129 7.65 -31.40 5.70
CA ALA A 129 7.43 -30.77 7.00
C ALA A 129 6.19 -31.34 7.74
N GLY A 130 5.27 -31.97 7.02
CA GLY A 130 4.11 -32.67 7.58
C GLY A 130 2.93 -32.72 6.62
N PRO A 131 1.96 -33.62 6.83
CA PRO A 131 0.76 -33.71 5.99
C PRO A 131 -0.16 -32.50 6.20
N LEU A 132 -0.83 -32.09 5.12
CA LEU A 132 -2.00 -31.20 5.16
C LEU A 132 -3.27 -32.05 5.00
N ARG A 133 -4.45 -31.49 5.30
CA ARG A 133 -5.73 -32.14 4.99
C ARG A 133 -6.01 -32.07 3.49
N ASP A 134 -5.79 -33.19 2.81
CA ASP A 134 -5.87 -33.30 1.35
C ASP A 134 -7.27 -33.07 0.80
N ASP A 135 -8.27 -33.66 1.42
CA ASP A 135 -9.68 -33.49 1.09
C ASP A 135 -10.11 -32.03 1.22
N VAL A 136 -9.73 -31.38 2.31
CA VAL A 136 -10.02 -29.97 2.56
C VAL A 136 -9.33 -29.07 1.53
N TRP A 137 -8.05 -29.35 1.22
CA TRP A 137 -7.32 -28.63 0.19
C TRP A 137 -7.99 -28.71 -1.19
N GLN A 138 -8.38 -29.92 -1.62
CA GLN A 138 -8.99 -30.13 -2.94
C GLN A 138 -10.37 -29.49 -3.03
N ALA A 139 -11.14 -29.48 -1.95
CA ALA A 139 -12.43 -28.80 -1.89
C ALA A 139 -12.29 -27.28 -2.05
N GLN A 140 -11.21 -26.69 -1.53
CA GLN A 140 -11.01 -25.23 -1.50
C GLN A 140 -10.31 -24.66 -2.74
N ILE A 141 -9.26 -25.31 -3.25
CA ILE A 141 -8.29 -24.68 -4.17
C ILE A 141 -8.90 -24.15 -5.47
N ARG A 142 -9.96 -24.79 -5.98
CA ARG A 142 -10.65 -24.37 -7.21
C ARG A 142 -11.73 -23.31 -6.99
N ASP A 143 -12.11 -23.06 -5.73
CA ASP A 143 -13.19 -22.14 -5.34
C ASP A 143 -12.66 -20.82 -4.75
N VAL A 144 -11.33 -20.62 -4.80
CA VAL A 144 -10.68 -19.38 -4.37
C VAL A 144 -11.07 -18.18 -5.25
N LEU A 145 -11.28 -18.39 -6.56
CA LEU A 145 -11.60 -17.32 -7.50
C LEU A 145 -13.07 -17.26 -7.85
N GLU A 146 -13.62 -16.06 -7.73
CA GLU A 146 -14.87 -15.64 -8.35
C GLU A 146 -14.55 -14.97 -9.68
N VAL A 147 -15.13 -15.46 -10.78
CA VAL A 147 -14.93 -14.89 -12.13
C VAL A 147 -16.27 -14.50 -12.71
N PHE A 148 -16.42 -13.22 -13.03
CA PHE A 148 -17.62 -12.65 -13.66
C PHE A 148 -17.31 -12.22 -15.08
N ALA A 149 -18.22 -12.51 -16.01
CA ALA A 149 -18.11 -12.07 -17.39
C ALA A 149 -19.40 -11.39 -17.86
N ALA A 150 -19.25 -10.37 -18.71
CA ALA A 150 -20.35 -9.68 -19.38
C ALA A 150 -19.91 -9.28 -20.80
N TRP A 151 -20.86 -9.20 -21.72
CA TRP A 151 -20.59 -8.77 -23.10
C TRP A 151 -21.77 -8.01 -23.70
N VAL A 152 -21.48 -7.18 -24.71
CA VAL A 152 -22.50 -6.47 -25.49
C VAL A 152 -22.15 -6.49 -26.99
N PRO A 153 -23.14 -6.69 -27.89
CA PRO A 153 -22.95 -6.57 -29.34
C PRO A 153 -22.94 -5.11 -29.80
N GLY A 154 -22.29 -4.83 -30.93
CA GLY A 154 -22.31 -3.53 -31.61
C GLY A 154 -21.22 -3.40 -32.69
N ASP A 155 -21.03 -2.18 -33.19
CA ASP A 155 -19.99 -1.78 -34.13
C ASP A 155 -18.97 -0.84 -33.46
N THR A 156 -17.80 -1.39 -33.16
CA THR A 156 -16.69 -0.64 -32.56
C THR A 156 -16.01 0.34 -33.54
N GLY A 157 -16.32 0.28 -34.84
CA GLY A 157 -15.81 1.21 -35.85
C GLY A 157 -16.51 2.57 -35.84
N ALA A 158 -17.75 2.62 -35.34
CA ALA A 158 -18.51 3.86 -35.21
C ALA A 158 -18.35 4.45 -33.80
N ALA A 159 -17.77 5.65 -33.71
CA ALA A 159 -17.47 6.33 -32.44
C ALA A 159 -18.66 6.42 -31.47
N LYS A 160 -19.84 6.76 -31.99
CA LYS A 160 -21.08 6.88 -31.22
C LYS A 160 -21.56 5.52 -30.67
N ASP A 161 -21.28 4.44 -31.39
CA ASP A 161 -21.69 3.11 -30.99
C ASP A 161 -20.72 2.52 -29.95
N TYR A 162 -19.41 2.66 -30.14
CA TYR A 162 -18.41 2.25 -29.13
C TYR A 162 -18.65 2.89 -27.74
N ALA A 163 -18.98 4.18 -27.70
CA ALA A 163 -19.31 4.87 -26.46
C ALA A 163 -20.56 4.28 -25.77
N GLN A 164 -21.61 3.98 -26.55
CA GLN A 164 -22.82 3.33 -26.05
C GLN A 164 -22.55 1.90 -25.58
N MET A 165 -21.74 1.15 -26.33
CA MET A 165 -21.30 -0.19 -25.94
C MET A 165 -20.56 -0.16 -24.61
N ASN A 166 -19.63 0.78 -24.39
CA ASN A 166 -18.92 0.93 -23.11
C ASN A 166 -19.87 1.20 -21.93
N GLN A 167 -20.83 2.11 -22.11
CA GLN A 167 -21.82 2.44 -21.09
C GLN A 167 -22.71 1.22 -20.76
N ARG A 168 -23.23 0.55 -21.80
CA ARG A 168 -24.05 -0.66 -21.65
C ARG A 168 -23.28 -1.80 -21.00
N LEU A 169 -22.04 -2.05 -21.43
CA LEU A 169 -21.18 -3.08 -20.86
C LEU A 169 -20.93 -2.82 -19.37
N GLY A 170 -20.67 -1.56 -18.99
CA GLY A 170 -20.53 -1.18 -17.58
C GLY A 170 -21.77 -1.50 -16.75
N ALA A 171 -22.97 -1.18 -17.27
CA ALA A 171 -24.24 -1.45 -16.60
C ALA A 171 -24.53 -2.97 -16.47
N VAL A 172 -24.37 -3.72 -17.56
CA VAL A 172 -24.58 -5.19 -17.57
C VAL A 172 -23.57 -5.88 -16.65
N PHE A 173 -22.32 -5.44 -16.66
CA PHE A 173 -21.29 -5.98 -15.80
C PHE A 173 -21.55 -5.69 -14.31
N ALA A 174 -22.01 -4.48 -13.97
CA ALA A 174 -22.41 -4.14 -12.61
C ALA A 174 -23.59 -5.01 -12.13
N ALA A 175 -24.59 -5.23 -12.99
CA ALA A 175 -25.71 -6.13 -12.71
C ALA A 175 -25.23 -7.58 -12.49
N ARG A 176 -24.31 -8.08 -13.32
CA ARG A 176 -23.75 -9.44 -13.18
C ARG A 176 -22.99 -9.62 -11.86
N LYS A 177 -22.25 -8.59 -11.42
CA LYS A 177 -21.56 -8.61 -10.12
C LYS A 177 -22.52 -8.59 -8.93
N ALA A 178 -23.69 -7.97 -9.07
CA ALA A 178 -24.72 -7.96 -8.04
C ALA A 178 -25.44 -9.32 -7.90
N THR A 179 -25.45 -10.15 -8.96
CA THR A 179 -26.12 -11.46 -8.99
C THR A 179 -25.15 -12.61 -8.76
N ARG A 180 -24.57 -12.73 -7.56
CA ARG A 180 -23.59 -13.79 -7.24
C ARG A 180 -24.17 -15.20 -7.38
N ASP A 181 -23.32 -16.13 -7.82
CA ASP A 181 -23.65 -17.55 -7.87
C ASP A 181 -23.41 -18.16 -6.47
N PHE A 182 -24.43 -18.78 -5.89
CA PHE A 182 -24.32 -19.48 -4.60
C PHE A 182 -24.33 -20.99 -4.83
N GLY A 183 -23.15 -21.61 -4.75
CA GLY A 183 -23.01 -23.07 -4.77
C GLY A 183 -23.03 -23.68 -3.37
N PRO A 184 -23.41 -24.97 -3.21
CA PRO A 184 -23.25 -25.68 -1.96
C PRO A 184 -21.75 -25.83 -1.60
N SER A 185 -21.46 -25.91 -0.29
CA SER A 185 -20.09 -26.17 0.17
C SER A 185 -19.63 -27.56 -0.29
N ARG A 186 -18.44 -27.62 -0.93
CA ARG A 186 -17.81 -28.89 -1.34
C ARG A 186 -17.25 -29.70 -0.16
N LEU A 187 -17.25 -29.14 1.04
CA LEU A 187 -16.71 -29.79 2.25
C LEU A 187 -17.71 -30.68 2.99
N GLU A 188 -19.01 -30.56 2.71
CA GLU A 188 -20.10 -31.33 3.35
C GLU A 188 -19.85 -31.56 4.87
N GLU A 189 -20.01 -32.77 5.40
CA GLU A 189 -19.75 -33.09 6.82
C GLU A 189 -18.25 -33.07 7.20
N LYS A 190 -17.33 -33.18 6.23
CA LYS A 190 -15.88 -33.29 6.48
C LYS A 190 -15.26 -31.98 6.99
N GLY A 191 -15.89 -30.85 6.70
CA GLY A 191 -15.50 -29.55 7.24
C GLY A 191 -16.05 -29.26 8.64
N ALA A 192 -16.98 -30.07 9.15
CA ALA A 192 -17.68 -29.79 10.39
C ALA A 192 -16.71 -29.79 11.59
N GLY A 193 -16.78 -28.73 12.41
CA GLY A 193 -15.93 -28.58 13.59
C GLY A 193 -14.49 -28.12 13.31
N LEU A 194 -14.08 -27.98 12.05
CA LEU A 194 -12.75 -27.45 11.73
C LEU A 194 -12.70 -25.93 11.97
N PRO A 195 -11.65 -25.41 12.63
CA PRO A 195 -11.42 -23.98 12.73
C PRO A 195 -11.32 -23.29 11.36
N LYS A 196 -11.74 -22.03 11.30
CA LYS A 196 -11.59 -21.18 10.09
C LYS A 196 -10.18 -20.58 9.98
N CYS A 197 -9.81 -20.20 8.77
CA CYS A 197 -8.57 -19.49 8.47
C CYS A 197 -8.46 -18.22 9.32
N SER A 198 -7.29 -18.01 9.91
CA SER A 198 -6.99 -16.86 10.76
C SER A 198 -6.72 -15.56 9.99
N LEU A 199 -6.67 -15.61 8.66
CA LEU A 199 -6.41 -14.44 7.80
C LEU A 199 -7.69 -13.66 7.48
N ASP A 200 -8.79 -14.34 7.18
CA ASP A 200 -10.09 -13.75 6.82
C ASP A 200 -11.32 -14.50 7.35
N GLY A 201 -11.14 -15.68 7.94
CA GLY A 201 -12.26 -16.52 8.40
C GLY A 201 -13.06 -17.20 7.27
N GLY A 202 -12.57 -17.16 6.02
CA GLY A 202 -13.34 -17.64 4.86
C GLY A 202 -13.52 -19.16 4.84
N PHE A 203 -12.41 -19.90 4.84
CA PHE A 203 -12.38 -21.35 4.68
C PHE A 203 -11.84 -22.09 5.91
N GLU A 204 -12.14 -23.38 6.00
CA GLU A 204 -11.66 -24.33 7.01
C GLU A 204 -10.14 -24.54 6.93
N THR A 205 -9.52 -24.86 8.06
CA THR A 205 -8.08 -25.09 8.14
C THR A 205 -7.62 -26.37 7.43
N VAL A 206 -6.56 -26.26 6.64
CA VAL A 206 -5.86 -27.41 6.04
C VAL A 206 -4.79 -27.98 6.97
N LEU A 207 -4.54 -27.35 8.12
CA LEU A 207 -3.47 -27.74 9.06
C LEU A 207 -3.95 -28.84 10.02
N PRO A 208 -3.17 -29.93 10.23
CA PRO A 208 -3.54 -30.96 11.21
C PRO A 208 -3.58 -30.39 12.64
N GLU A 209 -4.27 -31.08 13.55
CA GLU A 209 -4.39 -30.70 14.96
C GLU A 209 -3.76 -31.75 15.87
N PRO A 210 -2.70 -31.40 16.64
CA PRO A 210 -1.90 -30.17 16.54
C PRO A 210 -1.00 -30.15 15.29
N PRO A 211 -0.58 -28.96 14.81
CA PRO A 211 0.34 -28.87 13.68
C PRO A 211 1.75 -29.36 14.08
N VAL A 212 2.39 -30.09 13.17
CA VAL A 212 3.75 -30.62 13.37
C VAL A 212 4.75 -29.45 13.53
N PRO A 213 5.73 -29.51 14.47
CA PRO A 213 6.69 -28.41 14.70
C PRO A 213 7.47 -27.96 13.46
N ALA A 214 7.77 -28.87 12.53
CA ALA A 214 8.41 -28.53 11.26
C ALA A 214 7.48 -27.69 10.37
N LEU A 215 6.18 -28.01 10.32
CA LEU A 215 5.17 -27.26 9.59
C LEU A 215 4.96 -25.86 10.19
N VAL A 216 4.91 -25.77 11.53
CA VAL A 216 4.84 -24.48 12.27
C VAL A 216 6.00 -23.57 11.87
N ARG A 217 7.22 -24.08 11.85
CA ARG A 217 8.41 -23.33 11.44
C ARG A 217 8.36 -22.93 9.96
N ARG A 218 8.01 -23.86 9.06
CA ARG A 218 8.00 -23.63 7.60
C ARG A 218 6.97 -22.58 7.17
N LEU A 219 5.79 -22.59 7.78
CA LEU A 219 4.71 -21.62 7.51
C LEU A 219 4.83 -20.36 8.39
N ALA A 220 5.77 -20.38 9.34
CA ALA A 220 5.95 -19.39 10.40
C ALA A 220 4.62 -19.10 11.12
N LEU A 221 3.95 -20.13 11.63
CA LEU A 221 2.66 -20.00 12.31
C LEU A 221 2.82 -19.38 13.70
N SER A 222 1.98 -18.40 14.03
CA SER A 222 1.78 -17.99 15.41
C SER A 222 1.00 -19.06 16.19
N ARG A 223 1.08 -19.01 17.52
CA ARG A 223 0.31 -19.92 18.39
C ARG A 223 -1.19 -19.82 18.08
N GLY A 224 -1.80 -20.96 17.72
CA GLY A 224 -3.21 -21.04 17.37
C GLY A 224 -3.58 -20.46 15.99
N GLU A 225 -2.60 -20.06 15.17
CA GLU A 225 -2.87 -19.59 13.80
C GLU A 225 -3.31 -20.77 12.92
N GLN A 226 -4.45 -20.57 12.24
CA GLN A 226 -5.08 -21.53 11.34
C GLN A 226 -4.97 -21.02 9.89
N LEU A 227 -4.69 -21.89 8.94
CA LEU A 227 -4.58 -21.52 7.51
C LEU A 227 -5.42 -22.47 6.66
N ASP A 228 -6.13 -21.91 5.70
CA ASP A 228 -6.75 -22.60 4.57
C ASP A 228 -5.75 -22.82 3.42
N ALA A 229 -6.20 -23.40 2.30
CA ALA A 229 -5.36 -23.59 1.12
C ALA A 229 -4.74 -22.27 0.65
N LEU A 230 -5.53 -21.21 0.50
CA LEU A 230 -5.04 -19.90 0.07
C LEU A 230 -3.99 -19.32 1.04
N GLY A 231 -4.20 -19.43 2.35
CA GLY A 231 -3.27 -18.99 3.38
C GLY A 231 -1.92 -19.69 3.29
N VAL A 232 -1.91 -21.00 3.04
CA VAL A 232 -0.68 -21.77 2.79
C VAL A 232 0.03 -21.30 1.51
N ILE A 233 -0.72 -21.06 0.43
CA ILE A 233 -0.16 -20.55 -0.84
C ILE A 233 0.48 -19.18 -0.63
N LYS A 234 -0.22 -18.26 0.03
CA LYS A 234 0.30 -16.91 0.32
C LYS A 234 1.60 -16.92 1.13
N ARG A 235 1.82 -17.96 1.94
CA ARG A 235 3.03 -18.11 2.77
C ARG A 235 4.22 -18.67 2.00
N LEU A 236 3.98 -19.43 0.94
CA LEU A 236 5.00 -20.29 0.31
C LEU A 236 5.18 -20.06 -1.18
N ALA A 237 4.22 -19.47 -1.89
CA ALA A 237 4.32 -19.19 -3.31
C ALA A 237 5.27 -18.00 -3.58
N GLY A 238 5.91 -18.01 -4.75
CA GLY A 238 7.02 -17.09 -5.06
C GLY A 238 8.26 -17.32 -4.18
N ASP A 239 9.10 -16.28 -4.06
CA ASP A 239 10.25 -16.23 -3.15
C ASP A 239 9.91 -15.42 -1.88
N PRO A 240 9.77 -16.06 -0.70
CA PRO A 240 9.50 -15.36 0.55
C PRO A 240 10.55 -14.30 0.94
N GLU A 241 11.83 -14.51 0.57
CA GLU A 241 12.92 -13.58 0.91
C GLU A 241 12.91 -12.34 0.03
N GLN A 242 12.10 -12.33 -1.04
CA GLN A 242 11.99 -11.15 -1.88
C GLN A 242 11.32 -9.96 -1.15
N PHE A 243 10.58 -10.22 -0.07
CA PHE A 243 9.74 -9.20 0.55
C PHE A 243 10.44 -8.48 1.71
N THR A 244 10.25 -7.16 1.81
CA THR A 244 10.82 -6.34 2.87
C THR A 244 9.84 -6.13 4.01
N ALA A 245 10.06 -6.79 5.15
CA ALA A 245 9.23 -6.62 6.34
C ALA A 245 9.04 -5.14 6.72
N TYR A 246 7.86 -4.77 7.23
CA TYR A 246 7.56 -3.40 7.69
C TYR A 246 8.61 -2.87 8.69
N ALA A 247 9.10 -3.74 9.56
CA ALA A 247 10.19 -3.45 10.49
C ALA A 247 11.49 -3.03 9.77
N ARG A 248 11.86 -3.67 8.66
CA ARG A 248 13.04 -3.30 7.86
C ARG A 248 12.86 -1.95 7.15
N ILE A 249 11.66 -1.65 6.67
CA ILE A 249 11.32 -0.33 6.10
C ILE A 249 11.44 0.76 7.17
N ALA A 250 10.87 0.53 8.36
CA ALA A 250 10.92 1.48 9.47
C ALA A 250 12.34 1.69 10.02
N ALA A 251 13.18 0.65 10.01
CA ALA A 251 14.57 0.72 10.47
C ALA A 251 15.52 1.34 9.44
N ASP A 252 15.13 1.43 8.16
CA ASP A 252 16.00 1.85 7.07
C ASP A 252 16.66 3.22 7.27
N PRO A 253 15.92 4.29 7.65
CA PRO A 253 16.50 5.59 7.98
C PRO A 253 17.64 5.52 8.99
N TRP A 254 17.49 4.67 10.01
CA TRP A 254 18.47 4.51 11.09
C TRP A 254 19.70 3.74 10.61
N LEU A 255 19.50 2.64 9.87
CA LEU A 255 20.58 1.82 9.31
C LEU A 255 21.49 2.64 8.38
N ARG A 256 20.92 3.50 7.54
CA ARG A 256 21.71 4.37 6.63
C ARG A 256 22.57 5.41 7.34
N GLN A 257 22.31 5.70 8.62
CA GLN A 257 23.13 6.59 9.43
C GLN A 257 24.35 5.89 10.06
N LEU A 258 24.40 4.57 10.05
CA LEU A 258 25.47 3.80 10.67
C LEU A 258 26.73 3.75 9.78
N THR A 259 27.91 3.71 10.38
CA THR A 259 29.19 3.52 9.67
C THR A 259 29.30 2.09 9.11
N GLY A 260 30.27 1.85 8.22
CA GLY A 260 30.54 0.51 7.68
C GLY A 260 30.80 -0.51 8.79
N ASP A 261 31.64 -0.16 9.76
CA ASP A 261 31.99 -1.02 10.90
C ASP A 261 30.80 -1.31 11.82
N GLN A 262 29.94 -0.32 12.06
CA GLN A 262 28.70 -0.49 12.83
C GLN A 262 27.75 -1.47 12.13
N LEU A 263 27.56 -1.32 10.81
CA LEU A 263 26.73 -2.24 10.02
C LEU A 263 27.33 -3.65 9.99
N GLN A 264 28.65 -3.79 9.84
CA GLN A 264 29.30 -5.09 9.82
C GLN A 264 29.12 -5.84 11.14
N ARG A 265 29.29 -5.16 12.29
CA ARG A 265 29.02 -5.74 13.61
C ARG A 265 27.57 -6.18 13.75
N LEU A 266 26.61 -5.36 13.32
CA LEU A 266 25.19 -5.73 13.36
C LEU A 266 24.89 -6.96 12.49
N ARG A 267 25.46 -7.02 11.28
CA ARG A 267 25.30 -8.18 10.39
C ARG A 267 25.85 -9.45 11.03
N ALA A 268 27.05 -9.39 11.60
CA ALA A 268 27.67 -10.52 12.29
C ALA A 268 26.81 -11.00 13.49
N ALA A 269 26.21 -10.08 14.24
CA ALA A 269 25.29 -10.42 15.33
C ALA A 269 23.94 -10.98 14.86
N TYR A 270 23.51 -10.67 13.63
CA TYR A 270 22.23 -11.16 13.06
C TYR A 270 22.32 -12.55 12.42
N GLU A 271 23.48 -12.93 11.87
CA GLU A 271 23.66 -14.21 11.18
C GLU A 271 23.28 -15.44 12.04
N PRO A 272 23.70 -15.54 13.33
CA PRO A 272 23.28 -16.64 14.20
C PRO A 272 21.75 -16.69 14.43
N LEU A 273 21.09 -15.54 14.44
CA LEU A 273 19.62 -15.45 14.61
C LEU A 273 18.89 -15.99 13.38
N VAL A 274 19.43 -15.76 12.19
CA VAL A 274 18.90 -16.35 10.94
C VAL A 274 19.12 -17.85 10.92
N ALA A 275 20.32 -18.33 11.31
CA ALA A 275 20.61 -19.76 11.39
C ALA A 275 19.67 -20.49 12.38
N ALA A 276 19.28 -19.82 13.46
CA ALA A 276 18.32 -20.32 14.44
C ALA A 276 16.84 -20.15 14.01
N GLY A 277 16.55 -19.48 12.89
CA GLY A 277 15.19 -19.22 12.43
C GLY A 277 14.42 -18.16 13.22
N LEU A 278 15.11 -17.37 14.05
CA LEU A 278 14.55 -16.24 14.82
C LEU A 278 14.45 -14.95 13.98
N ALA A 279 15.20 -14.88 12.89
CA ALA A 279 15.18 -13.77 11.94
C ALA A 279 15.14 -14.29 10.49
N THR A 280 14.62 -13.47 9.59
CA THR A 280 14.54 -13.77 8.15
C THR A 280 15.41 -12.85 7.31
N ARG A 281 15.88 -13.34 6.16
CA ARG A 281 16.61 -12.53 5.18
C ARG A 281 15.65 -11.71 4.32
N VAL A 282 16.17 -10.59 3.82
CA VAL A 282 15.51 -9.73 2.83
C VAL A 282 16.46 -9.59 1.65
N ARG A 283 16.10 -10.20 0.52
CA ARG A 283 16.92 -10.27 -0.71
C ARG A 283 16.26 -9.63 -1.93
N GLY A 284 14.97 -9.35 -1.90
CA GLY A 284 14.28 -8.73 -3.04
C GLY A 284 14.39 -7.21 -3.09
N ASN A 285 13.42 -6.58 -3.75
CA ASN A 285 13.44 -5.14 -4.06
C ASN A 285 14.74 -4.70 -4.76
N ALA A 286 15.20 -5.50 -5.74
CA ALA A 286 16.46 -5.31 -6.46
C ALA A 286 17.69 -5.06 -5.55
N GLY A 287 17.75 -5.72 -4.39
CA GLY A 287 18.87 -5.61 -3.47
C GLY A 287 18.98 -4.25 -2.74
N CYS A 288 17.92 -3.44 -2.75
CA CYS A 288 17.87 -2.10 -2.13
C CYS A 288 18.35 -2.09 -0.65
N TYR A 289 18.17 -3.22 0.06
CA TYR A 289 18.55 -3.38 1.46
C TYR A 289 19.79 -4.28 1.66
N GLY A 290 20.65 -4.39 0.64
CA GLY A 290 21.84 -5.26 0.68
C GLY A 290 22.89 -4.88 1.72
N ASP A 291 22.85 -3.64 2.22
CA ASP A 291 23.67 -3.16 3.34
C ASP A 291 23.35 -3.88 4.66
N PHE A 292 22.09 -4.23 4.87
CA PHE A 292 21.57 -5.02 5.98
C PHE A 292 20.41 -5.92 5.49
N PRO A 293 20.71 -7.12 4.96
CA PRO A 293 19.76 -7.97 4.23
C PRO A 293 18.91 -8.86 5.16
N PHE A 294 18.33 -8.26 6.22
CA PHE A 294 17.52 -8.96 7.23
C PHE A 294 16.22 -8.21 7.54
N ASP A 295 15.25 -8.88 8.17
CA ASP A 295 13.91 -8.31 8.46
C ASP A 295 13.89 -7.19 9.52
N ALA A 296 15.00 -6.99 10.23
CA ALA A 296 15.20 -5.98 11.26
C ALA A 296 14.26 -6.04 12.48
N GLN A 297 13.48 -7.12 12.68
CA GLN A 297 12.51 -7.18 13.78
C GLN A 297 13.17 -7.05 15.16
N LEU A 298 14.35 -7.66 15.33
CA LEU A 298 15.07 -7.69 16.59
C LEU A 298 15.95 -6.45 16.82
N LEU A 299 15.98 -5.49 15.89
CA LEU A 299 16.62 -4.18 16.14
C LEU A 299 15.83 -3.32 17.14
N TYR A 300 14.56 -3.64 17.35
CA TYR A 300 13.67 -2.92 18.27
C TYR A 300 13.74 -3.51 19.67
N GLY A 301 14.16 -2.71 20.65
CA GLY A 301 14.41 -3.18 22.02
C GLY A 301 13.23 -3.89 22.68
N PHE A 302 11.98 -3.51 22.38
CA PHE A 302 10.81 -4.22 22.90
C PHE A 302 10.60 -5.60 22.26
N ARG A 303 10.90 -5.80 20.96
CA ARG A 303 10.83 -7.12 20.31
C ARG A 303 11.96 -8.01 20.80
N LEU A 304 13.18 -7.47 20.90
CA LEU A 304 14.33 -8.20 21.40
C LEU A 304 14.13 -8.69 22.85
N ARG A 305 13.54 -7.85 23.72
CA ARG A 305 13.16 -8.26 25.08
C ARG A 305 12.13 -9.39 25.08
N ASN A 306 11.14 -9.34 24.18
CA ASN A 306 10.14 -10.39 24.08
C ASN A 306 10.75 -11.72 23.60
N ALA A 307 11.62 -11.66 22.58
CA ALA A 307 12.30 -12.85 22.08
C ALA A 307 13.16 -13.53 23.16
N LEU A 308 13.89 -12.75 23.96
CA LEU A 308 14.67 -13.24 25.10
C LEU A 308 13.80 -13.90 26.20
N ALA A 309 12.54 -13.48 26.33
CA ALA A 309 11.65 -13.95 27.38
C ALA A 309 10.79 -15.15 26.94
N GLN A 310 10.40 -15.23 25.66
CA GLN A 310 9.35 -16.14 25.18
C GLN A 310 9.75 -16.99 23.97
N GLU A 311 10.76 -16.59 23.20
CA GLU A 311 11.10 -17.25 21.92
C GLU A 311 12.39 -18.06 22.00
N ALA A 312 13.32 -17.70 22.88
CA ALA A 312 14.55 -18.46 23.10
C ALA A 312 14.25 -19.80 23.81
N GLN A 313 14.27 -20.89 23.05
CA GLN A 313 14.08 -22.25 23.52
C GLN A 313 15.42 -22.92 23.83
N GLU A 314 16.44 -22.62 23.01
CA GLU A 314 17.77 -23.23 23.11
C GLU A 314 18.81 -22.26 23.71
N PRO A 315 19.86 -22.77 24.39
CA PRO A 315 20.94 -21.93 24.91
C PRO A 315 21.63 -21.08 23.84
N ALA A 316 21.85 -21.64 22.65
CA ALA A 316 22.48 -20.95 21.52
C ALA A 316 21.64 -19.77 20.99
N GLU A 317 20.32 -19.92 20.95
CA GLU A 317 19.38 -18.85 20.59
C GLU A 317 19.47 -17.69 21.59
N ARG A 318 19.47 -18.02 22.89
CA ARG A 318 19.59 -17.03 23.96
C ARG A 318 20.92 -16.28 23.89
N GLU A 319 22.02 -16.97 23.61
CA GLU A 319 23.34 -16.36 23.44
C GLU A 319 23.37 -15.38 22.25
N ALA A 320 22.83 -15.78 21.11
CA ALA A 320 22.72 -14.93 19.92
C ALA A 320 21.91 -13.65 20.19
N LEU A 321 20.78 -13.75 20.90
CA LEU A 321 19.96 -12.60 21.29
C LEU A 321 20.69 -11.67 22.27
N LEU A 322 21.46 -12.23 23.21
CA LEU A 322 22.27 -11.45 24.17
C LEU A 322 23.43 -10.72 23.47
N LEU A 323 24.06 -11.36 22.48
CA LEU A 323 25.08 -10.74 21.63
C LEU A 323 24.48 -9.53 20.90
N LEU A 324 23.36 -9.71 20.19
CA LEU A 324 22.68 -8.62 19.50
C LEU A 324 22.32 -7.46 20.45
N ARG A 325 21.83 -7.77 21.66
CA ARG A 325 21.51 -6.74 22.67
C ARG A 325 22.73 -5.92 23.06
N ARG A 326 23.90 -6.54 23.22
CA ARG A 326 25.16 -5.85 23.55
C ARG A 326 25.60 -4.94 22.41
N GLU A 327 25.56 -5.42 21.17
CA GLU A 327 25.92 -4.64 19.98
C GLU A 327 25.00 -3.44 19.78
N LEU A 328 23.68 -3.62 19.88
CA LEU A 328 22.71 -2.51 19.78
C LEU A 328 22.96 -1.44 20.85
N ALA A 329 23.24 -1.85 22.08
CA ALA A 329 23.53 -0.90 23.16
C ALA A 329 24.85 -0.16 22.93
N ALA A 330 25.88 -0.82 22.38
CA ALA A 330 27.14 -0.19 22.03
C ALA A 330 26.94 0.83 20.89
N ILE A 331 26.37 0.40 19.77
CA ILE A 331 26.12 1.24 18.60
C ILE A 331 25.24 2.44 18.95
N GLY A 332 24.20 2.25 19.76
CA GLY A 332 23.34 3.35 20.18
C GLY A 332 24.06 4.48 20.92
N ARG A 333 25.21 4.21 21.56
CA ARG A 333 26.05 5.22 22.24
C ARG A 333 27.10 5.85 21.33
N GLU A 334 27.45 5.18 20.23
CA GLU A 334 28.43 5.66 19.25
C GLU A 334 27.87 6.76 18.35
N VAL A 335 28.76 7.42 17.63
CA VAL A 335 28.43 8.46 16.64
C VAL A 335 28.35 7.82 15.25
N GLY A 336 27.29 8.13 14.52
CA GLY A 336 27.09 7.66 13.14
C GLY A 336 27.68 8.60 12.10
N ARG A 337 27.37 8.35 10.82
CA ARG A 337 27.80 9.17 9.67
C ARG A 337 27.40 10.64 9.78
N ALA A 338 26.28 10.92 10.45
CA ALA A 338 25.73 12.26 10.61
C ALA A 338 26.36 13.07 11.78
N GLY A 339 27.45 12.58 12.39
CA GLY A 339 28.12 13.26 13.49
C GLY A 339 27.31 13.33 14.79
N ARG A 340 26.19 12.58 14.87
CA ARG A 340 25.29 12.49 16.02
C ARG A 340 25.24 11.08 16.56
N ARG A 341 24.84 10.93 17.83
CA ARG A 341 24.63 9.60 18.44
C ARG A 341 23.59 8.81 17.65
N CYS A 342 23.85 7.53 17.41
CA CYS A 342 22.97 6.68 16.62
C CYS A 342 21.62 6.42 17.31
N GLY A 343 21.60 6.27 18.63
CA GLY A 343 20.37 5.95 19.37
C GLY A 343 19.71 4.65 18.92
N GLU A 344 18.37 4.61 18.97
CA GLU A 344 17.55 3.46 18.56
C GLU A 344 16.74 3.79 17.29
N PRO A 345 16.37 2.78 16.47
CA PRO A 345 15.53 2.99 15.29
C PRO A 345 14.11 3.44 15.63
N VAL A 346 13.51 4.24 14.75
CA VAL A 346 12.10 4.66 14.86
C VAL A 346 11.18 3.47 14.55
N PRO A 347 10.19 3.15 15.41
CA PRO A 347 9.32 2.00 15.20
C PRO A 347 8.10 2.31 14.30
N TYR A 348 8.20 3.28 13.40
CA TYR A 348 7.13 3.78 12.55
C TYR A 348 7.57 3.86 11.09
N ALA A 349 6.65 3.56 10.18
CA ALA A 349 6.77 3.80 8.75
C ALA A 349 5.40 4.24 8.19
N ALA A 350 5.31 4.46 6.88
CA ALA A 350 4.06 4.74 6.20
C ALA A 350 3.65 3.58 5.30
N ILE A 351 2.35 3.29 5.28
CA ILE A 351 1.70 2.61 4.17
C ILE A 351 1.15 3.69 3.25
N LEU A 352 1.64 3.71 2.01
CA LEU A 352 1.20 4.59 0.95
C LEU A 352 0.11 3.87 0.15
N GLN A 353 -1.05 4.49 0.02
CA GLN A 353 -2.12 4.09 -0.87
C GLN A 353 -2.36 5.22 -1.87
N ALA A 354 -2.43 4.92 -3.15
CA ALA A 354 -2.80 5.90 -4.17
C ALA A 354 -3.85 5.32 -5.13
N ASP A 355 -4.66 6.20 -5.71
CA ASP A 355 -5.75 5.89 -6.62
C ASP A 355 -5.90 7.02 -7.65
N GLY A 356 -6.16 6.66 -8.90
CA GLY A 356 -6.25 7.59 -10.01
C GLY A 356 -7.55 8.39 -10.00
N ASP A 357 -7.42 9.70 -10.05
CA ASP A 357 -8.56 10.59 -10.05
C ASP A 357 -9.20 10.65 -11.44
N ARG A 358 -10.53 10.50 -11.47
CA ARG A 358 -11.37 10.72 -12.66
C ARG A 358 -11.06 9.76 -13.82
N MET A 359 -10.55 8.57 -13.53
CA MET A 359 -10.28 7.54 -14.54
C MET A 359 -11.52 7.14 -15.34
N GLY A 360 -12.70 7.10 -14.70
CA GLY A 360 -13.96 6.89 -15.41
C GLY A 360 -14.26 7.95 -16.47
N LYS A 361 -13.92 9.22 -16.22
CA LYS A 361 -14.09 10.30 -17.20
C LYS A 361 -13.12 10.16 -18.36
N LEU A 362 -11.86 9.79 -18.08
CA LEU A 362 -10.87 9.52 -19.12
C LEU A 362 -11.32 8.38 -20.05
N LEU A 363 -11.74 7.26 -19.46
CA LEU A 363 -12.21 6.09 -20.21
C LEU A 363 -13.49 6.38 -21.00
N ALA A 364 -14.40 7.19 -20.46
CA ALA A 364 -15.64 7.59 -21.16
C ALA A 364 -15.38 8.48 -22.38
N ARG A 365 -14.25 9.18 -22.45
CA ARG A 365 -13.86 10.00 -23.62
C ARG A 365 -13.27 9.17 -24.75
N ALA A 366 -12.87 7.92 -24.50
CA ALA A 366 -12.39 7.05 -25.56
C ALA A 366 -13.56 6.59 -26.44
N GLN A 367 -13.52 7.00 -27.71
CA GLN A 367 -14.51 6.73 -28.75
C GLN A 367 -14.14 5.55 -29.65
N SER A 368 -12.99 4.92 -29.44
CA SER A 368 -12.60 3.71 -30.16
C SER A 368 -11.79 2.74 -29.29
N PRO A 369 -11.71 1.45 -29.69
CA PRO A 369 -10.81 0.48 -29.04
C PRO A 369 -9.36 0.97 -29.00
N ASP A 370 -8.86 1.59 -30.07
CA ASP A 370 -7.48 2.07 -30.14
C ASP A 370 -7.20 3.21 -29.15
N GLN A 371 -8.14 4.14 -28.99
CA GLN A 371 -8.04 5.17 -27.96
C GLN A 371 -8.01 4.56 -26.55
N SER A 372 -8.82 3.53 -26.31
CA SER A 372 -8.83 2.81 -25.03
C SER A 372 -7.53 2.03 -24.78
N ARG A 373 -6.96 1.41 -25.84
CA ARG A 373 -5.64 0.77 -25.79
C ARG A 373 -4.52 1.77 -25.49
N LYS A 374 -4.60 3.01 -25.99
CA LYS A 374 -3.63 4.08 -25.65
C LYS A 374 -3.68 4.45 -24.17
N VAL A 375 -4.89 4.60 -23.62
CA VAL A 375 -5.07 4.82 -22.16
C VAL A 375 -4.52 3.63 -21.37
N SER A 376 -4.84 2.41 -21.76
CA SER A 376 -4.34 1.21 -21.08
C SER A 376 -2.82 1.09 -21.12
N ARG A 377 -2.18 1.40 -22.26
CA ARG A 377 -0.72 1.42 -22.39
C ARG A 377 -0.07 2.48 -21.50
N ALA A 378 -0.65 3.68 -21.41
CA ALA A 378 -0.12 4.73 -20.54
C ALA A 378 -0.23 4.37 -19.05
N LEU A 379 -1.36 3.77 -18.64
CA LEU A 379 -1.54 3.24 -17.28
C LEU A 379 -0.56 2.11 -16.96
N HIS A 380 -0.39 1.16 -17.88
CA HIS A 380 0.56 0.06 -17.69
C HIS A 380 2.02 0.55 -17.64
N GLY A 381 2.37 1.54 -18.46
CA GLY A 381 3.67 2.21 -18.42
C GLY A 381 3.94 2.86 -17.08
N PHE A 382 3.00 3.68 -16.57
CA PHE A 382 3.10 4.24 -15.23
C PHE A 382 3.26 3.15 -14.16
N ALA A 383 2.38 2.16 -14.14
CA ALA A 383 2.40 1.08 -13.15
C ALA A 383 3.72 0.27 -13.15
N SER A 384 4.37 0.15 -14.32
CA SER A 384 5.65 -0.55 -14.43
C SER A 384 6.81 0.25 -13.82
N GLU A 385 6.69 1.58 -13.75
CA GLU A 385 7.71 2.45 -13.17
C GLU A 385 7.55 2.63 -11.66
N VAL A 386 6.35 2.38 -11.11
CA VAL A 386 6.05 2.55 -9.68
C VAL A 386 7.03 1.79 -8.79
N ARG A 387 7.39 0.55 -9.15
CA ARG A 387 8.33 -0.26 -8.35
C ARG A 387 9.70 0.41 -8.25
N GLY A 388 10.20 0.96 -9.37
CA GLY A 388 11.46 1.71 -9.43
C GLY A 388 11.40 3.00 -8.61
N LEU A 389 10.37 3.82 -8.84
CA LEU A 389 10.18 5.10 -8.14
C LEU A 389 10.08 4.92 -6.62
N VAL A 390 9.28 3.96 -6.16
CA VAL A 390 9.15 3.67 -4.73
C VAL A 390 10.50 3.21 -4.14
N ARG A 391 11.28 2.44 -4.90
CA ARG A 391 12.61 1.95 -4.49
C ARG A 391 13.65 3.05 -4.40
N GLU A 392 13.62 4.05 -5.30
CA GLU A 392 14.47 5.25 -5.20
C GLU A 392 14.25 6.00 -3.88
N HIS A 393 13.05 5.89 -3.31
CA HIS A 393 12.71 6.42 -1.99
C HIS A 393 12.88 5.41 -0.85
N HIS A 394 13.63 4.32 -1.07
CA HIS A 394 13.87 3.23 -0.11
C HIS A 394 12.58 2.56 0.40
N GLY A 395 11.49 2.63 -0.37
CA GLY A 395 10.26 1.90 -0.13
C GLY A 395 10.22 0.58 -0.87
N HIS A 396 9.11 -0.14 -0.70
CA HIS A 396 8.80 -1.36 -1.42
C HIS A 396 7.33 -1.33 -1.89
N ALA A 397 7.12 -1.31 -3.20
CA ALA A 397 5.78 -1.39 -3.81
C ALA A 397 5.20 -2.81 -3.71
N ILE A 398 4.08 -2.93 -3.02
CA ILE A 398 3.37 -4.21 -2.82
C ILE A 398 2.52 -4.50 -4.05
N TYR A 399 1.74 -3.52 -4.49
CA TYR A 399 0.85 -3.60 -5.63
C TYR A 399 0.98 -2.34 -6.47
N SER A 400 1.02 -2.52 -7.78
CA SER A 400 0.84 -1.45 -8.75
C SER A 400 0.05 -2.01 -9.93
N GLY A 401 -1.20 -1.59 -10.05
CA GLY A 401 -2.11 -2.07 -11.10
C GLY A 401 -2.86 -0.91 -11.73
N GLY A 402 -2.39 -0.49 -12.91
CA GLY A 402 -2.95 0.66 -13.63
C GLY A 402 -2.77 1.96 -12.87
N ASP A 403 -3.80 2.39 -12.16
CA ASP A 403 -3.89 3.63 -11.40
C ASP A 403 -3.79 3.46 -9.88
N ASP A 404 -3.95 2.24 -9.38
CA ASP A 404 -3.88 1.93 -7.95
C ASP A 404 -2.47 1.54 -7.52
N VAL A 405 -1.99 2.13 -6.42
CA VAL A 405 -0.68 1.84 -5.83
C VAL A 405 -0.81 1.55 -4.34
N LEU A 406 -0.13 0.49 -3.88
CA LEU A 406 0.07 0.21 -2.46
C LEU A 406 1.54 -0.06 -2.20
N ALA A 407 2.15 0.73 -1.31
CA ALA A 407 3.58 0.64 -1.00
C ALA A 407 3.86 0.80 0.49
N LEU A 408 4.98 0.23 0.94
CA LEU A 408 5.58 0.55 2.24
C LEU A 408 6.70 1.54 2.01
N VAL A 409 6.69 2.66 2.73
CA VAL A 409 7.69 3.71 2.56
C VAL A 409 8.25 4.14 3.92
N PRO A 410 9.57 4.37 4.02
CA PRO A 410 10.15 4.98 5.21
C PRO A 410 9.51 6.33 5.49
N LEU A 411 9.33 6.65 6.78
CA LEU A 411 8.64 7.87 7.20
C LEU A 411 9.30 9.14 6.63
N GLU A 412 10.61 9.09 6.45
CA GLU A 412 11.40 10.22 5.96
C GLU A 412 11.18 10.62 4.51
N SER A 413 10.88 9.64 3.67
CA SER A 413 10.80 9.77 2.22
C SER A 413 9.36 9.64 1.74
N ALA A 414 8.42 9.37 2.65
CA ALA A 414 7.01 9.13 2.36
C ALA A 414 6.36 10.26 1.54
N VAL A 415 6.55 11.52 1.94
CA VAL A 415 6.00 12.68 1.22
C VAL A 415 6.67 12.88 -0.15
N ALA A 416 7.99 12.73 -0.22
CA ALA A 416 8.71 12.84 -1.49
C ALA A 416 8.31 11.74 -2.49
N CYS A 417 8.16 10.51 -1.99
CA CYS A 417 7.67 9.38 -2.78
C CYS A 417 6.24 9.61 -3.28
N ALA A 418 5.36 10.13 -2.43
CA ALA A 418 3.99 10.46 -2.82
C ALA A 418 3.94 11.52 -3.93
N GLN A 419 4.75 12.57 -3.80
CA GLN A 419 4.87 13.62 -4.83
C GLN A 419 5.41 13.04 -6.14
N ALA A 420 6.50 12.26 -6.10
CA ALA A 420 7.10 11.66 -7.29
C ALA A 420 6.11 10.76 -8.07
N LEU A 421 5.29 9.98 -7.35
CA LEU A 421 4.23 9.18 -7.95
C LEU A 421 3.14 10.05 -8.60
N ALA A 422 2.71 11.13 -7.94
CA ALA A 422 1.69 12.03 -8.48
C ALA A 422 2.18 12.79 -9.72
N ASP A 423 3.43 13.25 -9.71
CA ASP A 423 4.07 13.91 -10.84
C ASP A 423 4.21 12.96 -12.02
N ARG A 424 4.67 11.73 -11.76
CA ARG A 424 4.82 10.72 -12.82
C ARG A 424 3.49 10.30 -13.41
N PHE A 425 2.46 10.11 -12.59
CA PHE A 425 1.12 9.78 -13.05
C PHE A 425 0.57 10.85 -13.99
N SER A 426 0.68 12.12 -13.59
CA SER A 426 0.25 13.26 -14.39
C SER A 426 1.02 13.37 -15.69
N ALA A 427 2.34 13.11 -15.68
CA ALA A 427 3.17 13.09 -16.88
C ALA A 427 2.82 11.94 -17.83
N ALA A 428 2.43 10.78 -17.31
CA ALA A 428 2.07 9.60 -18.11
C ALA A 428 0.70 9.76 -18.78
N LEU A 429 -0.31 10.23 -18.04
CA LEU A 429 -1.70 10.34 -18.56
C LEU A 429 -2.03 11.69 -19.17
N GLY A 430 -1.30 12.75 -18.85
CA GLY A 430 -1.51 14.10 -19.36
C GLY A 430 -1.60 14.17 -20.89
N PRO A 431 -0.62 13.63 -21.65
CA PRO A 431 -0.64 13.63 -23.10
C PRO A 431 -1.83 12.86 -23.70
N VAL A 432 -2.21 11.74 -23.08
CA VAL A 432 -3.34 10.93 -23.55
C VAL A 432 -4.66 11.65 -23.28
N ALA A 433 -4.82 12.28 -22.11
CA ALA A 433 -5.99 13.06 -21.78
C ALA A 433 -6.16 14.28 -22.70
N GLU A 434 -5.06 14.94 -23.05
CA GLU A 434 -5.05 16.05 -24.00
C GLU A 434 -5.45 15.60 -25.41
N ALA A 435 -4.91 14.47 -25.89
CA ALA A 435 -5.28 13.89 -27.19
C ALA A 435 -6.77 13.46 -27.26
N LEU A 436 -7.38 13.15 -26.10
CA LEU A 436 -8.80 12.86 -25.98
C LEU A 436 -9.67 14.11 -25.75
N GLY A 437 -9.07 15.30 -25.77
CA GLY A 437 -9.77 16.59 -25.67
C GLY A 437 -10.25 16.94 -24.26
N LEU A 438 -9.65 16.40 -23.20
CA LEU A 438 -9.98 16.82 -21.83
C LEU A 438 -9.33 18.18 -21.50
N PRO A 439 -10.10 19.13 -20.92
CA PRO A 439 -9.53 20.39 -20.45
C PRO A 439 -8.56 20.14 -19.29
N ALA A 440 -7.60 21.05 -19.08
CA ALA A 440 -6.54 20.90 -18.07
C ALA A 440 -7.09 20.58 -16.67
N GLY A 441 -8.15 21.27 -16.25
CA GLY A 441 -8.80 21.06 -14.96
C GLY A 441 -9.53 19.73 -14.81
N GLU A 442 -9.73 18.96 -15.89
CA GLU A 442 -10.37 17.63 -15.89
C GLU A 442 -9.39 16.47 -16.15
N ARG A 443 -8.10 16.77 -16.38
CA ARG A 443 -7.10 15.74 -16.63
C ARG A 443 -6.94 14.81 -15.41
N PRO A 444 -6.59 13.53 -15.63
CA PRO A 444 -6.32 12.59 -14.55
C PRO A 444 -5.19 13.09 -13.66
N THR A 445 -5.37 12.94 -12.35
CA THR A 445 -4.39 13.25 -11.31
C THR A 445 -4.33 12.08 -10.33
N LEU A 446 -3.43 12.11 -9.34
CA LEU A 446 -3.30 11.03 -8.36
C LEU A 446 -3.60 11.57 -6.96
N SER A 447 -4.56 10.96 -6.27
CA SER A 447 -4.78 11.21 -4.84
C SER A 447 -4.01 10.18 -4.04
N VAL A 448 -3.17 10.64 -3.11
CA VAL A 448 -2.25 9.78 -2.35
C VAL A 448 -2.51 9.91 -0.86
N GLY A 449 -2.72 8.79 -0.19
CA GLY A 449 -2.85 8.66 1.25
C GLY A 449 -1.61 8.05 1.90
N LEU A 450 -1.14 8.65 2.99
CA LEU A 450 -0.09 8.12 3.85
C LEU A 450 -0.66 7.73 5.21
N GLY A 451 -0.82 6.43 5.45
CA GLY A 451 -1.17 5.89 6.77
C GLY A 451 0.09 5.62 7.58
N VAL A 452 0.38 6.45 8.58
CA VAL A 452 1.55 6.29 9.46
C VAL A 452 1.15 5.53 10.72
N GLY A 453 1.96 4.57 11.15
CA GLY A 453 1.68 3.81 12.37
C GLY A 453 2.86 3.02 12.89
N HIS A 454 2.68 2.47 14.09
CA HIS A 454 3.69 1.72 14.79
C HIS A 454 3.76 0.28 14.28
N LEU A 455 4.96 -0.29 14.18
CA LEU A 455 5.20 -1.66 13.69
C LEU A 455 4.58 -2.81 14.51
N MET A 456 3.93 -2.49 15.63
CA MET A 456 3.24 -3.46 16.51
C MET A 456 1.73 -3.41 16.30
N GLU A 457 1.23 -2.42 15.57
CA GLU A 457 -0.17 -2.38 15.17
C GLU A 457 -0.43 -3.48 14.14
N PRO A 458 -1.60 -4.15 14.18
CA PRO A 458 -1.97 -5.12 13.16
C PRO A 458 -1.93 -4.50 11.75
N LEU A 459 -1.40 -5.24 10.78
CA LEU A 459 -1.28 -4.76 9.40
C LEU A 459 -2.63 -4.33 8.81
N GLY A 460 -3.71 -5.02 9.15
CA GLY A 460 -5.07 -4.64 8.76
C GLY A 460 -5.46 -3.23 9.23
N SER A 461 -5.13 -2.86 10.47
CA SER A 461 -5.37 -1.53 11.02
C SER A 461 -4.52 -0.47 10.33
N LEU A 462 -3.24 -0.76 10.06
CA LEU A 462 -2.36 0.13 9.31
C LEU A 462 -2.87 0.37 7.88
N ARG A 463 -3.39 -0.66 7.22
CA ARG A 463 -4.00 -0.54 5.88
C ARG A 463 -5.30 0.25 5.91
N ALA A 464 -6.16 0.01 6.89
CA ALA A 464 -7.38 0.80 7.07
C ALA A 464 -7.06 2.28 7.29
N ARG A 465 -5.96 2.58 8.00
CA ARG A 465 -5.47 3.96 8.13
C ARG A 465 -4.97 4.55 6.81
N ALA A 466 -4.23 3.79 6.01
CA ALA A 466 -3.80 4.24 4.68
C ALA A 466 -4.98 4.50 3.74
N LEU A 467 -6.01 3.64 3.78
CA LEU A 467 -7.26 3.85 3.04
C LEU A 467 -7.97 5.12 3.49
N ARG A 468 -8.09 5.37 4.80
CA ARG A 468 -8.66 6.63 5.30
C ARG A 468 -7.84 7.85 4.88
N ALA A 469 -6.51 7.75 4.85
CA ALA A 469 -5.65 8.82 4.36
C ALA A 469 -5.87 9.10 2.87
N GLU A 470 -6.14 8.07 2.07
CA GLU A 470 -6.46 8.20 0.66
C GLU A 470 -7.86 8.82 0.46
N GLN A 471 -8.86 8.40 1.24
CA GLN A 471 -10.18 9.01 1.27
C GLN A 471 -10.12 10.48 1.71
N LEU A 472 -9.27 10.81 2.69
CA LEU A 472 -8.99 12.17 3.10
C LEU A 472 -8.38 12.98 1.94
N ALA A 473 -7.42 12.41 1.19
CA ALA A 473 -6.87 13.05 0.00
C ALA A 473 -7.97 13.33 -1.04
N LYS A 474 -8.80 12.32 -1.34
CA LYS A 474 -9.93 12.43 -2.25
C LYS A 474 -10.91 13.53 -1.85
N GLY A 475 -11.19 13.64 -0.54
CA GLY A 475 -11.99 14.71 0.03
C GLY A 475 -13.42 14.75 -0.48
N ASP A 476 -14.08 13.59 -0.65
CA ASP A 476 -15.44 13.48 -1.21
C ASP A 476 -16.51 14.35 -0.51
N ALA A 477 -16.28 14.71 0.76
CA ALA A 477 -17.14 15.60 1.53
C ALA A 477 -16.88 17.10 1.30
N LEU A 478 -15.83 17.47 0.56
CA LEU A 478 -15.45 18.85 0.25
C LEU A 478 -16.16 19.35 -1.02
N GLY A 479 -16.15 20.67 -1.23
CA GLY A 479 -16.65 21.28 -2.47
C GLY A 479 -15.89 20.78 -3.70
N ALA A 480 -16.55 20.74 -4.86
CA ALA A 480 -16.03 20.12 -6.08
C ALA A 480 -14.65 20.67 -6.51
N GLU A 481 -14.41 21.96 -6.28
CA GLU A 481 -13.13 22.61 -6.58
C GLU A 481 -12.00 22.10 -5.68
N ASP A 482 -12.27 21.64 -4.45
CA ASP A 482 -11.27 21.21 -3.47
C ASP A 482 -11.01 19.70 -3.46
N GLN A 483 -11.80 18.93 -4.21
CA GLN A 483 -11.68 17.47 -4.30
C GLN A 483 -10.45 17.04 -5.12
N ARG A 484 -9.92 15.86 -4.77
CA ARG A 484 -8.88 15.16 -5.55
C ARG A 484 -7.56 15.92 -5.71
N ASN A 485 -6.61 15.32 -6.43
CA ASN A 485 -5.29 15.89 -6.71
C ASN A 485 -4.59 16.33 -5.42
N ALA A 486 -4.51 15.43 -4.44
CA ALA A 486 -4.09 15.78 -3.09
C ALA A 486 -3.29 14.70 -2.38
N LEU A 487 -2.60 15.15 -1.34
CA LEU A 487 -1.94 14.34 -0.33
C LEU A 487 -2.78 14.35 0.95
N GLY A 488 -3.13 13.18 1.45
CA GLY A 488 -3.69 12.97 2.77
C GLY A 488 -2.71 12.21 3.66
N ILE A 489 -2.56 12.62 4.90
CA ILE A 489 -1.71 11.95 5.90
C ILE A 489 -2.58 11.69 7.12
N VAL A 490 -2.62 10.43 7.55
CA VAL A 490 -3.24 10.03 8.83
C VAL A 490 -2.17 9.41 9.69
N LEU A 491 -1.81 10.11 10.75
CA LEU A 491 -0.79 9.73 11.72
C LEU A 491 -1.43 9.09 12.94
N GLY A 492 -1.23 7.79 13.13
CA GLY A 492 -1.65 7.09 14.35
C GLY A 492 -0.53 7.02 15.37
N ILE A 493 -0.69 7.69 16.52
CA ILE A 493 0.29 7.67 17.62
C ILE A 493 -0.11 6.57 18.61
N ARG A 494 0.77 5.59 18.90
CA ARG A 494 0.46 4.39 19.72
C ARG A 494 -0.20 4.68 21.08
N SER A 495 0.13 5.80 21.70
CA SER A 495 -0.39 6.22 23.02
C SER A 495 -1.20 7.52 22.95
N GLY A 496 -1.64 7.93 21.76
CA GLY A 496 -2.36 9.17 21.51
C GLY A 496 -3.50 8.99 20.52
N GLY A 497 -4.09 10.11 20.09
CA GLY A 497 -5.09 10.14 19.03
C GLY A 497 -4.47 10.00 17.64
N GLU A 498 -5.33 9.96 16.64
CA GLU A 498 -4.93 10.11 15.24
C GLU A 498 -4.94 11.58 14.84
N ILE A 499 -4.01 11.95 13.97
CA ILE A 499 -3.89 13.30 13.41
C ILE A 499 -4.05 13.21 11.92
N GLU A 500 -4.93 14.04 11.37
CA GLU A 500 -5.22 14.12 9.95
C GLU A 500 -4.63 15.40 9.38
N TRP A 501 -3.96 15.29 8.23
CA TRP A 501 -3.42 16.43 7.50
C TRP A 501 -3.68 16.24 6.01
N ARG A 502 -4.05 17.32 5.32
CA ARG A 502 -4.37 17.29 3.90
C ARG A 502 -3.90 18.55 3.20
N ALA A 503 -3.32 18.40 2.01
CA ALA A 503 -3.09 19.50 1.07
C ALA A 503 -3.24 19.01 -0.37
N ARG A 504 -3.70 19.89 -1.26
CA ARG A 504 -3.71 19.59 -2.70
C ARG A 504 -2.30 19.74 -3.28
N TRP A 505 -2.00 19.00 -4.34
CA TRP A 505 -0.69 19.07 -5.01
C TRP A 505 -0.40 20.46 -5.60
N ASN A 506 -1.46 21.20 -5.99
CA ASN A 506 -1.36 22.58 -6.44
C ASN A 506 -1.32 23.62 -5.31
N ASP A 507 -1.56 23.23 -4.06
CA ASP A 507 -1.33 24.09 -2.89
C ASP A 507 0.13 24.04 -2.48
N SER A 508 0.97 24.69 -3.28
CA SER A 508 2.41 24.72 -3.03
C SER A 508 2.75 25.44 -1.73
N ALA A 509 1.87 26.28 -1.19
CA ALA A 509 2.11 26.96 0.08
C ALA A 509 2.01 25.98 1.27
N ALA A 510 0.95 25.18 1.34
CA ALA A 510 0.79 24.19 2.40
C ALA A 510 1.85 23.08 2.34
N LEU A 511 2.21 22.62 1.12
CA LEU A 511 3.25 21.62 0.94
C LEU A 511 4.64 22.14 1.34
N ARG A 512 4.99 23.37 0.95
CA ARG A 512 6.24 24.01 1.37
C ARG A 512 6.27 24.23 2.88
N GLU A 513 5.16 24.64 3.49
CA GLU A 513 5.06 24.80 4.95
C GLU A 513 5.38 23.49 5.69
N LEU A 514 4.81 22.37 5.25
CA LEU A 514 5.11 21.05 5.83
C LEU A 514 6.59 20.68 5.66
N GLN A 515 7.15 20.92 4.47
CA GLN A 515 8.56 20.63 4.15
C GLN A 515 9.52 21.46 5.00
N ASP A 516 9.27 22.75 5.12
CA ASP A 516 10.07 23.69 5.91
C ASP A 516 10.10 23.29 7.39
N PHE A 517 8.94 23.04 7.99
CA PHE A 517 8.89 22.60 9.38
C PHE A 517 9.56 21.24 9.58
N THR A 518 9.42 20.32 8.61
CA THR A 518 10.13 19.03 8.65
C THR A 518 11.64 19.23 8.64
N ALA A 519 12.15 20.17 7.85
CA ALA A 519 13.57 20.52 7.80
C ALA A 519 14.04 21.18 9.11
N ASP A 520 13.24 22.04 9.73
CA ASP A 520 13.57 22.66 11.02
C ASP A 520 13.67 21.66 12.17
N TYR A 521 12.73 20.70 12.24
CA TYR A 521 12.81 19.61 13.22
C TYR A 521 14.05 18.75 12.99
N ARG A 522 14.37 18.42 11.73
CA ARG A 522 15.57 17.63 11.38
C ARG A 522 16.87 18.33 11.76
N ALA A 523 16.88 19.67 11.66
CA ALA A 523 17.99 20.53 12.06
C ALA A 523 17.97 20.89 13.55
N ALA A 524 17.04 20.34 14.35
CA ALA A 524 16.84 20.65 15.77
C ALA A 524 16.62 22.15 16.08
N ARG A 525 16.15 22.93 15.10
CA ARG A 525 15.85 24.36 15.25
C ARG A 525 14.51 24.60 15.96
N LEU A 526 13.57 23.66 15.82
CA LEU A 526 12.22 23.76 16.39
C LEU A 526 12.02 22.70 17.49
N PRO A 527 11.65 23.10 18.71
CA PRO A 527 11.39 22.16 19.81
C PRO A 527 10.02 21.51 19.67
N SER A 528 9.92 20.24 20.07
CA SER A 528 8.67 19.45 20.02
C SER A 528 7.51 20.09 20.77
N ARG A 529 7.80 20.82 21.86
CA ARG A 529 6.79 21.42 22.74
C ARG A 529 5.91 22.46 22.06
N VAL A 530 6.43 23.20 21.07
CA VAL A 530 5.70 24.28 20.38
C VAL A 530 4.38 23.78 19.80
N ALA A 531 4.37 22.61 19.16
CA ALA A 531 3.16 22.07 18.57
C ALA A 531 2.08 21.75 19.63
N TYR A 532 2.48 21.20 20.77
CA TYR A 532 1.55 20.89 21.87
C TYR A 532 1.07 22.14 22.60
N ASP A 533 1.97 23.12 22.80
CA ASP A 533 1.61 24.40 23.42
C ASP A 533 0.63 25.17 22.52
N LEU A 534 0.79 25.14 21.19
CA LEU A 534 -0.19 25.72 20.25
C LEU A 534 -1.57 25.05 20.38
N ARG A 535 -1.62 23.71 20.45
CA ARG A 535 -2.88 22.99 20.67
C ARG A 535 -3.49 23.31 22.05
N ALA A 536 -2.68 23.51 23.08
CA ALA A 536 -3.15 23.95 24.39
C ALA A 536 -3.67 25.39 24.39
N ILE A 537 -3.06 26.30 23.63
CA ILE A 537 -3.56 27.65 23.41
C ILE A 537 -4.92 27.59 22.70
N ASP A 538 -5.03 26.80 21.63
CA ASP A 538 -6.29 26.66 20.90
C ASP A 538 -7.44 26.17 21.78
N ARG A 539 -7.20 25.13 22.60
CA ARG A 539 -8.19 24.62 23.56
C ARG A 539 -8.57 25.64 24.62
N ARG A 540 -7.63 26.49 25.06
CA ARG A 540 -7.91 27.57 26.04
C ARG A 540 -8.67 28.73 25.43
N LEU A 541 -8.50 28.98 24.13
CA LEU A 541 -9.12 30.06 23.38
C LEU A 541 -10.28 29.58 22.48
N CYS A 542 -10.78 28.36 22.70
CA CYS A 542 -11.85 27.79 21.87
C CYS A 542 -13.16 28.58 21.98
N TRP A 543 -13.38 29.28 23.11
CA TRP A 543 -14.49 30.20 23.33
C TRP A 543 -14.36 31.51 22.53
N LEU A 544 -13.20 31.76 21.90
CA LEU A 544 -12.90 32.95 21.11
C LEU A 544 -12.59 32.58 19.64
N PRO A 545 -13.59 32.14 18.85
CA PRO A 545 -13.38 31.64 17.49
C PRO A 545 -13.00 32.77 16.50
N LEU A 546 -12.11 32.45 15.54
CA LEU A 546 -11.68 33.38 14.48
C LEU A 546 -12.82 33.76 13.51
N ALA A 547 -13.84 32.91 13.38
CA ALA A 547 -14.93 33.03 12.42
C ALA A 547 -16.30 32.78 13.06
N ALA A 548 -16.60 33.41 14.21
CA ALA A 548 -17.99 33.48 14.69
C ALA A 548 -18.84 34.26 13.67
N SER A 549 -19.94 33.65 13.22
CA SER A 549 -20.88 34.21 12.25
C SER A 549 -21.49 35.54 12.72
N ASP A 550 -21.64 35.69 14.04
CA ASP A 550 -22.40 36.79 14.65
C ASP A 550 -21.48 37.86 15.27
N ALA A 551 -20.16 37.73 15.15
CA ALA A 551 -19.20 38.64 15.77
C ALA A 551 -19.03 39.94 14.96
N SER A 552 -18.83 41.07 15.66
CA SER A 552 -18.49 42.33 15.00
C SER A 552 -17.08 42.29 14.38
N PRO A 553 -16.75 43.16 13.40
CA PRO A 553 -15.39 43.29 12.89
C PRO A 553 -14.36 43.59 13.99
N GLU A 554 -14.73 44.35 15.01
CA GLU A 554 -13.88 44.70 16.16
C GLU A 554 -13.61 43.46 17.04
N ASP A 555 -14.64 42.65 17.33
CA ASP A 555 -14.48 41.40 18.08
C ASP A 555 -13.55 40.42 17.36
N ARG A 556 -13.65 40.31 16.03
CA ARG A 556 -12.75 39.50 15.22
C ARG A 556 -11.31 40.03 15.21
N ALA A 557 -11.12 41.34 15.29
CA ALA A 557 -9.79 41.96 15.40
C ALA A 557 -9.19 41.70 16.79
N MET A 558 -9.98 41.87 17.85
CA MET A 558 -9.58 41.58 19.23
C MET A 558 -9.24 40.10 19.41
N ALA A 559 -10.05 39.18 18.88
CA ALA A 559 -9.79 37.74 18.91
C ALA A 559 -8.47 37.37 18.22
N ARG A 560 -8.19 37.97 17.05
CA ARG A 560 -6.90 37.80 16.35
C ARG A 560 -5.74 38.36 17.16
N GLY A 561 -5.87 39.54 17.75
CA GLY A 561 -4.84 40.16 18.59
C GLY A 561 -4.51 39.33 19.83
N MET A 562 -5.52 38.86 20.56
CA MET A 562 -5.33 38.01 21.75
C MET A 562 -4.65 36.68 21.41
N ARG A 563 -5.08 36.02 20.33
CA ARG A 563 -4.45 34.78 19.84
C ARG A 563 -2.99 35.00 19.47
N ALA A 564 -2.71 36.05 18.69
CA ALA A 564 -1.35 36.39 18.28
C ALA A 564 -0.45 36.69 19.48
N ALA A 565 -0.94 37.44 20.48
CA ALA A 565 -0.19 37.74 21.69
C ALA A 565 0.13 36.48 22.52
N GLU A 566 -0.82 35.55 22.67
CA GLU A 566 -0.58 34.29 23.38
C GLU A 566 0.42 33.38 22.65
N VAL A 567 0.33 33.30 21.32
CA VAL A 567 1.30 32.58 20.50
C VAL A 567 2.69 33.20 20.61
N GLN A 568 2.81 34.52 20.50
CA GLN A 568 4.08 35.22 20.65
C GLN A 568 4.71 34.99 22.02
N ARG A 569 3.91 35.10 23.09
CA ARG A 569 4.35 34.85 24.47
C ARG A 569 4.87 33.42 24.66
N MET A 570 4.24 32.44 24.01
CA MET A 570 4.70 31.05 24.02
C MET A 570 6.03 30.90 23.25
N LEU A 571 6.14 31.51 22.06
CA LEU A 571 7.35 31.47 21.23
C LEU A 571 8.55 32.14 21.92
N ASP A 572 8.36 33.23 22.66
CA ASP A 572 9.42 33.93 23.42
C ASP A 572 10.01 33.05 24.54
N ARG A 573 9.17 32.18 25.11
CA ARG A 573 9.54 31.21 26.15
C ARG A 573 10.11 29.94 25.58
N ALA A 574 9.83 29.64 24.31
CA ALA A 574 10.31 28.45 23.65
C ALA A 574 11.84 28.47 23.49
N ARG A 575 12.45 27.31 23.69
CA ARG A 575 13.90 27.09 23.60
C ARG A 575 14.16 25.89 22.70
N ARG A 576 15.27 25.92 21.94
CA ARG A 576 15.71 24.80 21.09
C ARG A 576 15.95 23.54 21.91
N ALA A 577 16.06 22.40 21.21
CA ALA A 577 16.38 21.13 21.86
C ALA A 577 17.67 21.25 22.68
N GLY A 578 17.61 20.94 23.98
CA GLY A 578 18.72 21.14 24.93
C GLY A 578 18.61 22.40 25.80
N GLY A 579 17.65 23.30 25.55
CA GLY A 579 17.24 24.37 26.47
C GLY A 579 18.12 25.62 26.51
N ALA A 580 19.32 25.60 25.90
CA ALA A 580 20.29 26.69 25.97
C ALA A 580 19.94 27.90 25.07
N GLU A 581 19.39 27.66 23.88
CA GLU A 581 19.19 28.70 22.86
C GLU A 581 17.71 29.01 22.62
N LYS A 582 17.40 30.27 22.29
CA LYS A 582 16.06 30.64 21.81
C LYS A 582 15.80 30.12 20.40
N ILE A 583 14.52 29.96 20.06
CA ILE A 583 14.12 29.83 18.66
C ILE A 583 14.54 31.11 17.91
N SER A 584 14.97 30.99 16.64
CA SER A 584 15.40 32.17 15.89
C SER A 584 14.21 33.11 15.61
N PRO A 585 14.43 34.44 15.56
CA PRO A 585 13.37 35.40 15.28
C PRO A 585 12.59 35.07 14.00
N GLU A 586 13.29 34.64 12.95
CA GLU A 586 12.67 34.31 11.65
C GLU A 586 11.67 33.16 11.77
N LEU A 587 11.97 32.17 12.62
CA LEU A 587 11.09 31.02 12.85
C LEU A 587 9.90 31.40 13.73
N GLN A 588 10.10 32.29 14.71
CA GLN A 588 9.02 32.85 15.53
C GLN A 588 8.06 33.64 14.65
N ASP A 589 8.56 34.54 13.83
CA ASP A 589 7.77 35.38 12.91
C ASP A 589 6.96 34.52 11.94
N ARG A 590 7.56 33.46 11.38
CA ARG A 590 6.85 32.56 10.48
C ARG A 590 5.70 31.82 11.19
N ILE A 591 5.91 31.32 12.40
CA ILE A 591 4.84 30.64 13.17
C ILE A 591 3.75 31.64 13.58
N ALA A 592 4.12 32.83 14.04
CA ALA A 592 3.19 33.88 14.44
C ALA A 592 2.34 34.36 13.27
N LEU A 593 2.95 34.59 12.10
CA LEU A 593 2.24 34.96 10.87
C LEU A 593 1.21 33.89 10.49
N ARG A 594 1.59 32.61 10.53
CA ARG A 594 0.68 31.51 10.18
C ARG A 594 -0.43 31.32 11.20
N ALA A 595 -0.13 31.47 12.49
CA ALA A 595 -1.13 31.45 13.55
C ALA A 595 -2.21 32.54 13.42
N GLY A 596 -1.93 33.63 12.69
CA GLY A 596 -2.91 34.68 12.37
C GLY A 596 -3.83 34.37 11.18
N VAL A 597 -3.49 33.36 10.36
CA VAL A 597 -4.17 33.05 9.09
C VAL A 597 -4.90 31.71 9.13
N VAL A 598 -4.36 30.71 9.85
CA VAL A 598 -4.97 29.38 9.97
C VAL A 598 -5.40 29.07 11.41
N PRO A 599 -6.41 28.20 11.62
CA PRO A 599 -6.74 27.71 12.96
C PRO A 599 -5.51 27.12 13.66
N LEU A 600 -5.33 27.45 14.95
CA LEU A 600 -4.17 26.99 15.72
C LEU A 600 -4.11 25.47 15.84
N ALA A 601 -5.28 24.79 15.88
CA ALA A 601 -5.35 23.33 15.82
C ALA A 601 -4.72 22.78 14.52
N GLN A 602 -5.02 23.38 13.37
CA GLN A 602 -4.48 22.96 12.07
C GLN A 602 -2.97 23.19 12.01
N LEU A 603 -2.48 24.35 12.48
CA LEU A 603 -1.04 24.62 12.55
C LEU A 603 -0.32 23.65 13.50
N ALA A 604 -0.92 23.35 14.65
CA ALA A 604 -0.41 22.36 15.58
C ALA A 604 -0.32 20.97 14.95
N ASP A 605 -1.35 20.55 14.20
CA ASP A 605 -1.35 19.27 13.48
C ASP A 605 -0.26 19.22 12.40
N THR A 606 -0.10 20.27 11.60
CA THR A 606 1.00 20.38 10.63
C THR A 606 2.36 20.23 11.31
N LEU A 607 2.58 20.91 12.44
CA LEU A 607 3.83 20.81 13.19
C LEU A 607 4.05 19.42 13.80
N ILE A 608 3.00 18.74 14.28
CA ILE A 608 3.12 17.37 14.78
C ILE A 608 3.48 16.45 13.62
N VAL A 609 2.75 16.47 12.50
CA VAL A 609 3.05 15.64 11.33
C VAL A 609 4.49 15.88 10.83
N ALA A 610 4.91 17.15 10.70
CA ALA A 610 6.27 17.52 10.31
C ALA A 610 7.34 16.93 11.24
N ARG A 611 7.11 16.95 12.56
CA ARG A 611 8.02 16.34 13.55
C ARG A 611 8.19 14.84 13.29
N TRP A 612 7.09 14.13 13.06
CA TRP A 612 7.13 12.69 12.80
C TRP A 612 7.84 12.37 11.48
N LEU A 613 7.57 13.12 10.40
CA LEU A 613 8.27 12.98 9.12
C LEU A 613 9.78 13.29 9.22
N ALA A 614 10.18 14.14 10.16
CA ALA A 614 11.58 14.46 10.42
C ALA A 614 12.34 13.37 11.20
N ALA A 615 11.63 12.45 11.87
CA ALA A 615 12.21 11.49 12.79
C ALA A 615 13.19 10.52 12.12
N ARG A 616 14.24 10.19 12.86
CA ARG A 616 15.34 9.32 12.43
C ARG A 616 15.76 8.34 13.51
N THR A 617 15.61 8.76 14.76
CA THR A 617 15.84 7.95 15.94
C THR A 617 14.59 7.94 16.80
N ARG A 618 14.43 6.90 17.63
CA ARG A 618 13.33 6.78 18.57
C ARG A 618 13.17 8.00 19.48
N ALA A 619 14.27 8.66 19.84
CA ALA A 619 14.25 9.85 20.67
C ALA A 619 13.53 11.04 20.02
N ASP A 620 13.43 11.08 18.69
CA ASP A 620 12.79 12.19 17.96
C ASP A 620 11.26 12.15 18.10
N VAL A 621 10.69 10.95 18.26
CA VAL A 621 9.23 10.74 18.38
C VAL A 621 8.74 10.61 19.82
N GLU A 622 9.64 10.39 20.79
CA GLU A 622 9.28 10.37 22.20
C GLU A 622 9.02 11.79 22.72
N THR A 623 7.87 12.02 23.34
CA THR A 623 7.57 13.28 24.03
C THR A 623 8.42 13.30 25.30
N ARG A 624 9.39 14.20 25.37
CA ARG A 624 10.13 14.49 26.60
C ARG A 624 9.45 15.59 27.39
#